data_AF-A0A3D4YQW1-F1
#
_entry.id   AF-A0A3D4YQW1-F1
#
_cell.length_a   1.000
_cell.length_b   1.000
_cell.length_c   1.000
_cell.angle_alpha   90.00
_cell.angle_beta   90.00
_cell.angle_gamma   90.00
#
_symmetry.space_group_name_H-M   'P 1'
#
loop_
_entity.id
_entity.type
_entity.pdbx_description
1 polymer ?
#
loop_
_entity_poly.entity_id
_entity_poly.type
_entity_poly.pdbx_seq_one_letter_code
_entity_poly.pdbx_strand_id
1 'polypeptide(L)'
;MGASHEDCGHHSSVTHREQCPYLDWVLLIGQPPVAPYATSRHMNPFRSICLVCCFALPGCGAAPAERAPQDHNAAPALPVNRIASAHDWTRFGWDASRSSAAVDPTGITARNVATLRRQQVSLDGTVDGAAIYLHGVRTNGGIHDVFFITTTYGKTLAIDAADGAILWRFTPSGYDSWAGSRQITTATPVADASREFIYAASPDGRIQKLAVADGRPVWSTAITRLPAREKIASSLNSFHGRVVAVTGGYIGDAPPYQGHVVVLDASSGRLLHVWNSLCSDRRELIDPSSCGESGSAIWGRAGAVIDSTTGDIYFATGNARWDGRTNWGDAAIALDSNATNIVDNYTPTNTDELSSRDADLGSTSPALLGGGFVAQGGKDGTIRLVALGRTRGAMPRRGGETQVVSTPSGTDLFTAPAVLNAGPTTWMFAADNGGTAAWTLDGGRLQAKWKNRNGGTSPVIAGGLLYVYDPDGGLRVYTPETGQLIAKLDCEGGHWNSPIVVDGMIALPEGNSNQHRTTGVLDIWRVQ
;
A
#
# COMPACT_ATOMS: atom_id res chain seq x y z
N MET A 1 -39.13 20.89 -71.25
CA MET A 1 -39.41 19.45 -71.42
C MET A 1 -38.97 18.77 -70.12
N GLY A 2 -39.91 18.13 -69.40
CA GLY A 2 -39.63 17.40 -68.15
C GLY A 2 -38.73 16.18 -68.38
N ALA A 3 -38.28 15.41 -67.39
CA ALA A 3 -38.55 15.27 -65.95
C ALA A 3 -37.25 14.63 -65.36
N SER A 4 -36.97 14.41 -64.07
CA SER A 4 -37.71 14.28 -62.80
C SER A 4 -36.68 14.16 -61.65
N HIS A 5 -36.96 14.80 -60.50
CA HIS A 5 -36.89 14.34 -59.08
C HIS A 5 -35.93 13.19 -58.67
N GLU A 6 -35.24 13.15 -57.51
CA GLU A 6 -35.46 13.81 -56.21
C GLU A 6 -34.27 13.58 -55.24
N ASP A 7 -33.97 14.60 -54.42
CA ASP A 7 -33.59 14.61 -52.98
C ASP A 7 -32.40 13.78 -52.41
N CYS A 8 -31.63 14.25 -51.41
CA CYS A 8 -31.91 15.22 -50.35
C CYS A 8 -30.60 15.87 -49.83
N GLY A 9 -30.67 17.11 -49.34
CA GLY A 9 -29.53 17.98 -49.03
C GLY A 9 -28.89 17.83 -47.64
N HIS A 10 -27.72 18.48 -47.50
CA HIS A 10 -27.07 18.77 -46.23
C HIS A 10 -26.76 20.26 -46.12
N HIS A 11 -27.35 20.91 -45.11
CA HIS A 11 -26.90 22.20 -44.59
C HIS A 11 -26.63 22.08 -43.08
N SER A 12 -25.36 22.31 -42.75
CA SER A 12 -24.77 22.96 -41.58
C SER A 12 -25.62 23.23 -40.33
N SER A 13 -25.13 22.81 -39.16
CA SER A 13 -25.01 23.70 -37.99
C SER A 13 -23.99 23.19 -36.96
N VAL A 14 -23.35 24.16 -36.32
CA VAL A 14 -22.29 24.12 -35.31
C VAL A 14 -22.75 23.45 -34.02
N THR A 15 -21.88 22.63 -33.39
CA THR A 15 -21.84 22.50 -31.92
C THR A 15 -20.40 22.27 -31.45
N HIS A 16 -20.00 23.09 -30.47
CA HIS A 16 -18.79 22.94 -29.66
C HIS A 16 -18.78 21.56 -28.98
N ARG A 17 -17.63 20.86 -29.04
CA ARG A 17 -17.30 19.78 -28.11
C ARG A 17 -15.98 20.11 -27.41
N GLU A 18 -16.09 20.25 -26.10
CA GLU A 18 -15.00 20.32 -25.14
C GLU A 18 -14.11 19.07 -25.27
N GLN A 19 -12.81 19.30 -25.39
CA GLN A 19 -11.77 18.27 -25.41
C GLN A 19 -11.43 17.88 -23.97
N CYS A 20 -11.74 16.64 -23.59
CA CYS A 20 -11.11 15.94 -22.47
C CYS A 20 -9.75 15.38 -22.95
N PRO A 21 -8.61 15.69 -22.31
CA PRO A 21 -7.33 15.11 -22.70
C PRO A 21 -6.92 14.01 -21.71
N TYR A 22 -7.35 12.76 -21.92
CA TYR A 22 -6.68 11.57 -21.36
C TYR A 22 -6.95 10.37 -22.26
N LEU A 23 -6.19 10.30 -23.35
CA LEU A 23 -6.06 9.13 -24.19
C LEU A 23 -4.80 9.34 -25.04
N ASP A 24 -3.64 9.14 -24.41
CA ASP A 24 -2.42 8.75 -25.10
C ASP A 24 -1.51 8.07 -24.07
N TRP A 25 -0.73 7.11 -24.55
CA TRP A 25 0.16 6.19 -23.80
C TRP A 25 -0.41 4.81 -23.46
N VAL A 26 -0.96 4.13 -24.48
CA VAL A 26 -0.80 2.68 -24.64
C VAL A 26 -0.46 2.42 -26.11
N LEU A 27 0.64 1.69 -26.35
CA LEU A 27 1.22 1.17 -27.61
C LEU A 27 2.55 1.81 -28.01
N LEU A 28 3.65 1.15 -27.61
CA LEU A 28 4.85 0.95 -28.43
C LEU A 28 5.79 -0.05 -27.72
N ILE A 29 5.47 -1.35 -27.82
CA ILE A 29 6.43 -2.42 -27.53
C ILE A 29 6.74 -3.10 -28.87
N GLY A 30 7.75 -2.57 -29.56
CA GLY A 30 8.41 -3.25 -30.66
C GLY A 30 9.63 -4.01 -30.12
N GLN A 31 9.58 -5.34 -30.10
CA GLN A 31 10.76 -6.17 -29.83
C GLN A 31 11.71 -6.21 -31.04
N PRO A 32 13.04 -6.25 -30.81
CA PRO A 32 13.96 -6.86 -31.75
C PRO A 32 14.49 -8.22 -31.24
N PRO A 33 14.93 -9.11 -32.15
CA PRO A 33 15.07 -10.54 -31.90
C PRO A 33 16.37 -10.93 -31.19
N VAL A 34 16.29 -12.05 -30.45
CA VAL A 34 17.41 -12.77 -29.84
C VAL A 34 18.15 -13.57 -30.90
N ALA A 35 19.48 -13.45 -30.93
CA ALA A 35 20.38 -14.36 -31.68
C ALA A 35 21.33 -15.09 -30.71
N PRO A 36 21.72 -16.36 -30.99
CA PRO A 36 22.32 -17.26 -30.03
C PRO A 36 23.86 -17.16 -30.02
N TYR A 37 24.48 -17.34 -28.85
CA TYR A 37 25.90 -17.69 -28.78
C TYR A 37 26.11 -19.05 -28.15
N ALA A 38 26.92 -19.83 -28.84
CA ALA A 38 27.22 -21.23 -28.61
C ALA A 38 28.35 -21.43 -27.58
N THR A 39 28.18 -22.49 -26.81
CA THR A 39 29.16 -23.46 -26.28
C THR A 39 30.66 -23.15 -26.35
N SER A 40 31.35 -23.29 -25.21
CA SER A 40 32.54 -24.16 -25.14
C SER A 40 32.70 -24.79 -23.75
N ARG A 41 33.05 -26.07 -23.75
CA ARG A 41 33.44 -26.92 -22.61
C ARG A 41 34.97 -26.87 -22.46
N HIS A 42 35.48 -27.06 -21.25
CA HIS A 42 36.52 -28.03 -20.83
C HIS A 42 37.00 -27.71 -19.39
N MET A 43 36.70 -28.57 -18.40
CA MET A 43 37.56 -29.61 -17.77
C MET A 43 38.64 -29.10 -16.78
N ASN A 44 38.32 -29.14 -15.47
CA ASN A 44 38.96 -29.84 -14.31
C ASN A 44 40.45 -30.29 -14.36
N PRO A 45 41.06 -30.70 -13.21
CA PRO A 45 41.17 -30.13 -11.85
C PRO A 45 42.62 -30.25 -11.30
N PHE A 46 42.91 -29.89 -10.03
CA PHE A 46 44.04 -30.28 -9.13
C PHE A 46 44.30 -29.10 -8.15
N ARG A 47 44.62 -29.20 -6.85
CA ARG A 47 45.11 -30.26 -5.95
C ARG A 47 44.75 -29.87 -4.49
N SER A 48 44.60 -30.90 -3.66
CA SER A 48 44.53 -30.88 -2.19
C SER A 48 45.75 -30.22 -1.51
N ILE A 49 45.59 -29.76 -0.26
CA ILE A 49 46.47 -30.03 0.90
C ILE A 49 45.70 -29.75 2.21
N CYS A 50 45.73 -30.74 3.10
CA CYS A 50 45.32 -30.68 4.50
C CYS A 50 46.32 -29.88 5.35
N LEU A 51 45.86 -29.23 6.43
CA LEU A 51 46.55 -29.36 7.71
C LEU A 51 45.59 -29.15 8.89
N VAL A 52 45.61 -30.14 9.77
CA VAL A 52 45.00 -30.21 11.10
C VAL A 52 45.94 -29.54 12.10
N CYS A 53 45.41 -28.86 13.12
CA CYS A 53 46.03 -28.82 14.46
C CYS A 53 44.99 -28.47 15.54
N CYS A 54 44.82 -29.39 16.49
CA CYS A 54 44.06 -29.28 17.75
C CYS A 54 44.95 -28.71 18.86
N PHE A 55 44.37 -28.00 19.84
CA PHE A 55 44.76 -27.97 21.28
C PHE A 55 43.57 -27.37 22.07
N ALA A 56 42.80 -28.15 22.84
CA ALA A 56 43.00 -28.58 24.24
C ALA A 56 42.62 -27.52 25.32
N LEU A 57 41.45 -27.70 25.94
CA LEU A 57 41.06 -27.29 27.30
C LEU A 57 41.65 -28.31 28.31
N PRO A 58 41.93 -28.00 29.61
CA PRO A 58 40.88 -27.78 30.62
C PRO A 58 41.25 -26.92 31.86
N GLY A 59 40.26 -26.58 32.68
CA GLY A 59 40.49 -26.08 34.04
C GLY A 59 39.20 -25.85 34.84
N CYS A 60 38.89 -26.76 35.78
CA CYS A 60 37.87 -26.64 36.83
C CYS A 60 38.49 -26.04 38.12
N GLY A 61 37.68 -25.37 38.95
CA GLY A 61 38.01 -25.08 40.35
C GLY A 61 37.11 -24.02 40.99
N ALA A 62 36.41 -24.36 42.06
CA ALA A 62 35.32 -23.61 42.69
C ALA A 62 35.66 -23.00 44.07
N ALA A 63 34.71 -22.19 44.58
CA ALA A 63 34.37 -21.84 45.97
C ALA A 63 34.68 -20.38 46.43
N PRO A 64 34.04 -19.88 47.51
CA PRO A 64 32.82 -19.05 47.43
C PRO A 64 33.02 -17.64 48.02
N ALA A 65 32.25 -16.66 47.54
CA ALA A 65 32.24 -15.30 48.11
C ALA A 65 30.86 -14.96 48.69
N GLU A 66 30.91 -14.23 49.79
CA GLU A 66 29.88 -13.96 50.79
C GLU A 66 28.60 -13.31 50.26
N ARG A 67 27.48 -13.63 50.93
CA ARG A 67 26.18 -12.97 50.77
C ARG A 67 26.24 -11.54 51.34
N ALA A 68 26.08 -10.55 50.46
CA ALA A 68 25.63 -9.20 50.82
C ALA A 68 24.09 -9.09 50.69
N PRO A 69 23.42 -8.16 51.39
CA PRO A 69 21.96 -8.11 51.50
C PRO A 69 21.31 -7.70 50.17
N GLN A 70 20.20 -8.35 49.83
CA GLN A 70 19.37 -7.98 48.69
C GLN A 70 18.64 -6.67 48.98
N ASP A 71 19.07 -5.59 48.31
CA ASP A 71 18.21 -4.45 48.06
C ASP A 71 17.06 -4.90 47.15
N HIS A 72 15.84 -4.66 47.59
CA HIS A 72 14.62 -4.88 46.83
C HIS A 72 14.59 -3.94 45.62
N ASN A 73 15.29 -4.31 44.55
CA ASN A 73 15.10 -3.71 43.25
C ASN A 73 13.70 -4.06 42.76
N ALA A 74 12.86 -3.03 42.68
CA ALA A 74 11.55 -3.08 42.06
C ALA A 74 11.67 -3.75 40.68
N ALA A 75 10.79 -4.72 40.43
CA ALA A 75 10.67 -5.37 39.13
C ALA A 75 10.56 -4.31 38.03
N PRO A 76 11.20 -4.51 36.86
CA PRO A 76 11.00 -3.62 35.72
C PRO A 76 9.51 -3.56 35.42
N ALA A 77 8.94 -2.36 35.48
CA ALA A 77 7.54 -2.13 35.17
C ALA A 77 7.28 -2.66 33.75
N LEU A 78 6.30 -3.57 33.63
CA LEU A 78 5.79 -4.01 32.34
C LEU A 78 5.46 -2.77 31.50
N PRO A 79 5.75 -2.76 30.19
CA PRO A 79 5.40 -1.64 29.33
C PRO A 79 3.90 -1.40 29.47
N VAL A 80 3.55 -0.21 29.96
CA VAL A 80 2.17 0.23 30.02
C VAL A 80 1.69 0.27 28.57
N ASN A 81 0.79 -0.65 28.21
CA ASN A 81 0.03 -0.58 26.98
C ASN A 81 -0.80 0.71 27.05
N ARG A 82 -0.21 1.83 26.62
CA ARG A 82 -0.98 3.03 26.29
C ARG A 82 -1.80 2.65 25.07
N ILE A 83 -3.09 2.42 25.29
CA ILE A 83 -4.07 2.28 24.21
C ILE A 83 -3.86 3.49 23.30
N ALA A 84 -3.66 3.26 22.00
CA ALA A 84 -3.67 4.33 21.00
C ALA A 84 -4.86 5.24 21.29
N SER A 85 -4.64 6.55 21.36
CA SER A 85 -5.77 7.46 21.56
C SER A 85 -6.81 7.19 20.46
N ALA A 86 -8.10 7.37 20.74
CA ALA A 86 -9.18 7.33 19.76
C ALA A 86 -9.07 8.43 18.66
N HIS A 87 -7.88 9.03 18.54
CA HIS A 87 -7.52 10.19 17.75
C HIS A 87 -6.34 9.87 16.79
N ASP A 88 -5.61 8.76 16.93
CA ASP A 88 -4.42 8.51 16.09
C ASP A 88 -4.78 7.79 14.78
N TRP A 89 -4.39 8.35 13.62
CA TRP A 89 -4.46 7.68 12.31
C TRP A 89 -3.10 7.08 11.96
N THR A 90 -2.78 5.92 12.53
CA THR A 90 -1.39 5.41 12.57
C THR A 90 -0.83 4.89 11.24
N ARG A 91 -1.65 4.71 10.20
CA ARG A 91 -1.27 3.99 8.98
C ARG A 91 -2.24 4.26 7.82
N PHE A 92 -1.83 3.90 6.60
CA PHE A 92 -2.76 3.85 5.47
C PHE A 92 -3.98 2.96 5.80
N GLY A 93 -5.18 3.43 5.48
CA GLY A 93 -6.41 2.66 5.69
C GLY A 93 -6.79 2.44 7.15
N TRP A 94 -6.38 3.34 8.06
CA TRP A 94 -6.78 3.41 9.48
C TRP A 94 -6.26 2.27 10.36
N ASP A 95 -6.57 1.02 10.04
CA ASP A 95 -6.27 -0.17 10.84
C ASP A 95 -5.42 -1.20 10.08
N ALA A 96 -5.00 -2.26 10.78
CA ALA A 96 -4.14 -3.30 10.20
C ALA A 96 -4.80 -4.04 9.02
N SER A 97 -6.14 -4.10 9.00
CA SER A 97 -6.95 -4.68 7.92
C SER A 97 -7.20 -3.72 6.77
N ARG A 98 -6.69 -2.48 6.84
CA ARG A 98 -6.82 -1.43 5.81
C ARG A 98 -8.26 -1.07 5.49
N SER A 99 -9.14 -1.12 6.48
CA SER A 99 -10.57 -0.83 6.30
C SER A 99 -10.84 0.55 5.69
N SER A 100 -9.93 1.51 5.90
CA SER A 100 -10.13 2.92 5.54
C SER A 100 -11.43 3.49 6.13
N ALA A 101 -11.90 2.91 7.25
CA ALA A 101 -13.14 3.27 7.91
C ALA A 101 -12.92 3.50 9.41
N ALA A 102 -12.76 4.77 9.77
CA ALA A 102 -12.74 5.21 11.16
C ALA A 102 -14.17 5.55 11.59
N VAL A 103 -14.67 4.85 12.62
CA VAL A 103 -16.03 5.10 13.16
C VAL A 103 -16.05 6.14 14.27
N ASP A 104 -14.87 6.54 14.75
CA ASP A 104 -14.74 7.54 15.80
C ASP A 104 -15.22 8.92 15.31
N PRO A 105 -15.90 9.71 16.17
CA PRO A 105 -16.31 11.06 15.81
C PRO A 105 -15.08 11.93 15.50
N THR A 106 -15.03 12.46 14.27
CA THR A 106 -13.95 13.38 13.88
C THR A 106 -14.30 14.84 14.14
N GLY A 107 -15.54 15.18 14.50
CA GLY A 107 -16.01 16.57 14.57
C GLY A 107 -16.34 17.20 13.20
N ILE A 108 -15.96 16.56 12.10
CA ILE A 108 -16.44 16.91 10.75
C ILE A 108 -17.76 16.18 10.51
N THR A 109 -18.75 16.91 10.03
CA THR A 109 -20.11 16.44 9.78
C THR A 109 -20.64 17.00 8.48
N ALA A 110 -21.76 16.45 7.99
CA ALA A 110 -22.45 16.98 6.82
C ALA A 110 -22.82 18.49 6.94
N ARG A 111 -22.91 19.02 8.16
CA ARG A 111 -23.30 20.41 8.42
C ARG A 111 -22.15 21.41 8.29
N ASN A 112 -20.91 21.00 8.56
CA ASN A 112 -19.75 21.90 8.61
C ASN A 112 -18.67 21.57 7.56
N VAL A 113 -18.75 20.42 6.87
CA VAL A 113 -17.71 20.01 5.92
C VAL A 113 -17.50 21.03 4.79
N ALA A 114 -18.57 21.69 4.32
CA ALA A 114 -18.49 22.71 3.28
C ALA A 114 -17.89 24.05 3.75
N THR A 115 -17.72 24.25 5.06
CA THR A 115 -17.24 25.51 5.66
C THR A 115 -15.88 25.37 6.33
N LEU A 116 -15.19 24.24 6.13
CA LEU A 116 -13.85 24.03 6.68
C LEU A 116 -12.87 25.05 6.09
N ARG A 117 -11.94 25.53 6.91
CA ARG A 117 -10.89 26.44 6.45
C ARG A 117 -9.74 25.64 5.86
N ARG A 118 -9.42 25.89 4.58
CA ARG A 118 -8.26 25.31 3.89
C ARG A 118 -6.97 26.03 4.27
N GLN A 119 -5.90 25.26 4.46
CA GLN A 119 -4.52 25.71 4.52
C GLN A 119 -3.68 24.83 3.61
N GLN A 120 -2.83 25.44 2.78
CA GLN A 120 -1.81 24.74 2.01
C GLN A 120 -0.46 24.78 2.72
N VAL A 121 0.22 23.64 2.74
CA VAL A 121 1.60 23.50 3.23
C VAL A 121 2.49 23.11 2.06
N SER A 122 3.50 23.92 1.76
CA SER A 122 4.50 23.58 0.75
C SER A 122 5.46 22.50 1.27
N LEU A 123 5.66 21.46 0.47
CA LEU A 123 6.49 20.31 0.82
C LEU A 123 7.75 20.24 -0.05
N ASP A 124 8.83 19.78 0.56
CA ASP A 124 10.10 19.44 -0.10
C ASP A 124 10.03 18.02 -0.69
N GLY A 125 9.03 17.79 -1.55
CA GLY A 125 8.81 16.56 -2.29
C GLY A 125 7.33 16.25 -2.48
N THR A 126 6.99 15.63 -3.62
CA THR A 126 5.65 15.11 -3.89
C THR A 126 5.32 13.96 -2.94
N VAL A 127 4.06 13.80 -2.55
CA VAL A 127 3.61 12.70 -1.68
C VAL A 127 2.48 11.96 -2.41
N ASP A 128 2.84 10.97 -3.22
CA ASP A 128 1.87 10.14 -3.94
C ASP A 128 1.48 8.93 -3.07
N GLY A 129 0.77 9.24 -1.98
CA GLY A 129 0.43 8.31 -0.91
C GLY A 129 -0.57 8.93 0.06
N ALA A 130 -0.39 8.70 1.36
CA ALA A 130 -1.23 9.31 2.40
C ALA A 130 -0.38 9.81 3.56
N ALA A 131 -0.93 10.70 4.37
CA ALA A 131 -0.38 11.02 5.68
C ALA A 131 -0.75 9.94 6.71
N ILE A 132 -0.02 9.92 7.82
CA ILE A 132 -0.46 9.37 9.09
C ILE A 132 -0.50 10.49 10.13
N TYR A 133 -1.22 10.29 11.22
CA TYR A 133 -1.43 11.31 12.25
C TYR A 133 -1.27 10.73 13.65
N LEU A 134 -0.59 11.47 14.51
CA LEU A 134 -0.51 11.20 15.95
C LEU A 134 -0.90 12.46 16.73
N HIS A 135 -1.86 12.31 17.64
CA HIS A 135 -2.38 13.35 18.51
C HIS A 135 -1.45 13.62 19.70
N GLY A 136 -1.13 14.87 20.03
CA GLY A 136 -0.47 15.25 21.28
C GLY A 136 0.85 14.52 21.57
N VAL A 137 1.66 14.28 20.54
CA VAL A 137 2.97 13.63 20.66
C VAL A 137 4.07 14.63 20.95
N ARG A 138 5.12 14.18 21.65
CA ARG A 138 6.29 15.02 21.91
C ARG A 138 7.17 15.07 20.67
N THR A 139 7.24 16.23 20.02
CA THR A 139 7.95 16.46 18.77
C THR A 139 8.61 17.83 18.80
N ASN A 140 9.84 17.95 18.29
CA ASN A 140 10.61 19.20 18.25
C ASN A 140 10.66 19.94 19.61
N GLY A 141 10.74 19.19 20.70
CA GLY A 141 10.81 19.72 22.07
C GLY A 141 9.47 20.08 22.72
N GLY A 142 8.38 20.17 21.96
CA GLY A 142 7.02 20.50 22.42
C GLY A 142 6.03 19.32 22.31
N ILE A 143 4.77 19.56 22.67
CA ILE A 143 3.65 18.62 22.44
C ILE A 143 2.84 19.15 21.26
N HIS A 144 2.65 18.31 20.24
CA HIS A 144 2.02 18.69 18.98
C HIS A 144 1.07 17.59 18.49
N ASP A 145 0.02 18.00 17.80
CA ASP A 145 -0.72 17.14 16.88
C ASP A 145 0.05 17.11 15.56
N VAL A 146 0.43 15.94 15.06
CA VAL A 146 1.43 15.85 14.00
C VAL A 146 0.99 14.93 12.87
N PHE A 147 1.04 15.46 11.64
CA PHE A 147 1.02 14.66 10.43
C PHE A 147 2.43 14.20 10.07
N PHE A 148 2.58 12.92 9.73
CA PHE A 148 3.81 12.37 9.15
C PHE A 148 3.57 11.91 7.73
N ILE A 149 4.46 12.27 6.82
CA ILE A 149 4.39 11.93 5.39
C ILE A 149 5.76 11.50 4.87
N THR A 150 5.76 10.61 3.89
CA THR A 150 6.96 10.21 3.14
C THR A 150 6.82 10.69 1.70
N THR A 151 7.81 11.42 1.20
CA THR A 151 7.82 11.95 -0.17
C THR A 151 8.35 10.91 -1.16
N THR A 152 8.10 11.15 -2.44
CA THR A 152 8.47 10.30 -3.58
C THR A 152 9.93 9.82 -3.57
N TYR A 153 10.85 10.63 -3.04
CA TYR A 153 12.29 10.29 -2.98
C TYR A 153 12.77 9.89 -1.58
N GLY A 154 11.85 9.57 -0.68
CA GLY A 154 12.11 8.98 0.64
C GLY A 154 12.37 9.97 1.76
N LYS A 155 12.20 11.28 1.55
CA LYS A 155 12.21 12.23 2.69
C LYS A 155 10.98 11.97 3.55
N THR A 156 11.13 12.03 4.87
CA THR A 156 10.00 11.94 5.81
C THR A 156 9.90 13.23 6.59
N LEU A 157 8.70 13.79 6.69
CA LEU A 157 8.43 15.08 7.32
C LEU A 157 7.45 14.89 8.48
N ALA A 158 7.70 15.60 9.58
CA ALA A 158 6.71 15.86 10.62
C ALA A 158 6.16 17.27 10.43
N ILE A 159 4.84 17.40 10.38
CA ILE A 159 4.13 18.64 10.09
C ILE A 159 3.15 18.90 11.23
N ASP A 160 3.27 20.07 11.85
CA ASP A 160 2.34 20.52 12.87
C ASP A 160 0.94 20.67 12.28
N ALA A 161 -0.05 20.03 12.90
CA ALA A 161 -1.42 20.05 12.40
C ALA A 161 -2.13 21.39 12.60
N ALA A 162 -1.70 22.20 13.58
CA ALA A 162 -2.32 23.47 13.91
C ALA A 162 -1.99 24.56 12.89
N ASP A 163 -0.72 24.67 12.51
CA ASP A 163 -0.20 25.77 11.68
C ASP A 163 0.59 25.32 10.44
N GLY A 164 0.75 24.02 10.20
CA GLY A 164 1.44 23.48 9.04
C GLY A 164 2.96 23.64 9.06
N ALA A 165 3.56 24.03 10.19
CA ALA A 165 5.00 24.15 10.31
C ALA A 165 5.69 22.77 10.17
N ILE A 166 6.79 22.71 9.41
CA ILE A 166 7.63 21.51 9.36
C ILE A 166 8.45 21.45 10.65
N LEU A 167 8.10 20.51 11.53
CA LEU A 167 8.75 20.33 12.83
C LEU A 167 10.12 19.67 12.71
N TRP A 168 10.25 18.70 11.80
CA TRP A 168 11.53 18.11 11.43
C TRP A 168 11.47 17.45 10.06
N ARG A 169 12.65 17.16 9.49
CA ARG A 169 12.83 16.46 8.21
C ARG A 169 13.92 15.40 8.33
N PHE A 170 13.59 14.18 7.91
CA PHE A 170 14.57 13.15 7.58
C PHE A 170 14.80 13.11 6.08
N THR A 171 16.07 12.99 5.66
CA THR A 171 16.48 12.80 4.26
C THR A 171 17.38 11.57 4.17
N PRO A 172 17.03 10.55 3.34
CA PRO A 172 17.91 9.41 3.11
C PRO A 172 19.25 9.86 2.51
N SER A 173 20.34 9.22 2.94
CA SER A 173 21.71 9.61 2.53
C SER A 173 21.95 9.59 1.02
N GLY A 174 21.26 8.73 0.27
CA GLY A 174 21.41 8.66 -1.20
C GLY A 174 20.43 9.53 -1.99
N TYR A 175 19.63 10.39 -1.34
CA TYR A 175 18.58 11.20 -1.98
C TYR A 175 19.06 11.88 -3.28
N ASP A 176 20.22 12.52 -3.27
CA ASP A 176 20.75 13.28 -4.41
C ASP A 176 21.07 12.39 -5.63
N SER A 177 21.23 11.07 -5.44
CA SER A 177 21.53 10.13 -6.53
C SER A 177 20.29 9.68 -7.32
N TRP A 178 19.09 9.83 -6.76
CA TRP A 178 17.84 9.39 -7.39
C TRP A 178 16.74 10.46 -7.44
N ALA A 179 16.90 11.60 -6.77
CA ALA A 179 15.97 12.71 -6.89
C ALA A 179 15.84 13.18 -8.35
N GLY A 180 14.61 13.37 -8.81
CA GLY A 180 14.31 13.66 -10.22
C GLY A 180 14.30 12.43 -11.14
N SER A 181 14.58 11.23 -10.64
CA SER A 181 14.62 10.00 -11.44
C SER A 181 13.35 9.14 -11.29
N ARG A 182 13.28 8.06 -12.06
CA ARG A 182 12.24 7.03 -11.91
C ARG A 182 12.34 6.19 -10.62
N GLN A 183 13.46 6.26 -9.90
CA GLN A 183 13.66 5.50 -8.67
C GLN A 183 12.98 6.22 -7.50
N ILE A 184 11.74 5.84 -7.25
CA ILE A 184 10.80 6.46 -6.31
C ILE A 184 10.25 5.46 -5.28
N THR A 185 9.60 5.97 -4.23
CA THR A 185 8.68 5.23 -3.36
C THR A 185 7.34 5.97 -3.30
N THR A 186 6.25 5.25 -3.07
CA THR A 186 4.90 5.80 -2.88
C THR A 186 4.29 5.29 -1.57
N ALA A 187 5.10 4.65 -0.73
CA ALA A 187 4.62 3.98 0.47
C ALA A 187 4.26 4.99 1.56
N THR A 188 3.02 4.92 2.05
CA THR A 188 2.63 5.60 3.30
C THR A 188 3.44 5.03 4.48
N PRO A 189 3.98 5.87 5.37
CA PRO A 189 4.63 5.40 6.59
C PRO A 189 3.63 4.73 7.56
N VAL A 190 4.14 4.09 8.61
CA VAL A 190 3.32 3.53 9.68
C VAL A 190 3.91 3.84 11.05
N ALA A 191 3.09 4.32 11.97
CA ALA A 191 3.47 4.51 13.37
C ALA A 191 3.41 3.19 14.14
N ASP A 192 4.29 3.05 15.12
CA ASP A 192 4.21 1.94 16.07
C ASP A 192 3.21 2.21 17.19
N ALA A 193 2.87 1.16 17.94
CA ALA A 193 1.90 1.25 19.03
C ALA A 193 2.39 2.07 20.23
N SER A 194 3.71 2.31 20.36
CA SER A 194 4.28 3.12 21.44
C SER A 194 4.11 4.61 21.17
N ARG A 195 3.91 5.00 19.90
CA ARG A 195 3.82 6.39 19.41
C ARG A 195 5.17 7.13 19.52
N GLU A 196 6.26 6.41 19.77
CA GLU A 196 7.60 6.97 19.83
C GLU A 196 8.34 6.86 18.49
N PHE A 197 7.89 5.99 17.60
CA PHE A 197 8.55 5.74 16.32
C PHE A 197 7.57 5.58 15.16
N ILE A 198 8.07 5.93 13.98
CA ILE A 198 7.44 5.63 12.69
C ILE A 198 8.40 4.83 11.80
N TYR A 199 7.84 4.06 10.87
CA TYR A 199 8.58 3.36 9.82
C TYR A 199 8.26 3.98 8.47
N ALA A 200 9.29 4.27 7.68
CA ALA A 200 9.17 4.87 6.36
C ALA A 200 10.05 4.14 5.33
N ALA A 201 9.61 4.08 4.08
CA ALA A 201 10.40 3.49 2.99
C ALA A 201 11.27 4.54 2.31
N SER A 202 12.40 4.12 1.74
CA SER A 202 13.25 4.95 0.89
C SER A 202 13.58 4.26 -0.45
N PRO A 203 13.82 5.02 -1.53
CA PRO A 203 14.05 4.45 -2.88
C PRO A 203 15.29 3.57 -3.02
N ASP A 204 16.21 3.56 -2.06
CA ASP A 204 17.32 2.60 -1.97
C ASP A 204 16.88 1.20 -1.47
N GLY A 205 15.57 0.95 -1.38
CA GLY A 205 15.01 -0.35 -1.01
C GLY A 205 15.07 -0.63 0.47
N ARG A 206 15.08 0.41 1.31
CA ARG A 206 15.21 0.29 2.77
C ARG A 206 13.95 0.74 3.49
N ILE A 207 13.72 0.13 4.66
CA ILE A 207 12.82 0.63 5.69
C ILE A 207 13.67 1.34 6.75
N GLN A 208 13.23 2.54 7.12
CA GLN A 208 13.84 3.41 8.12
C GLN A 208 12.94 3.42 9.36
N LYS A 209 13.49 3.18 10.55
CA LYS A 209 12.82 3.52 11.82
C LYS A 209 13.26 4.90 12.26
N LEU A 210 12.31 5.82 12.38
CA LEU A 210 12.56 7.21 12.75
C LEU A 210 11.88 7.52 14.07
N ALA A 211 12.55 8.26 14.95
CA ALA A 211 11.95 8.77 16.17
C ALA A 211 10.90 9.85 15.83
N VAL A 212 9.71 9.75 16.44
CA VAL A 212 8.64 10.77 16.33
C VAL A 212 9.14 12.12 16.83
N ALA A 213 10.00 12.13 17.85
CA ALA A 213 10.44 13.33 18.53
C ALA A 213 11.25 14.31 17.65
N ASP A 214 12.11 13.80 16.78
CA ASP A 214 13.11 14.61 16.06
C ASP A 214 13.46 14.08 14.67
N GLY A 215 12.82 12.99 14.22
CA GLY A 215 13.12 12.34 12.94
C GLY A 215 14.44 11.58 12.90
N ARG A 216 15.13 11.42 14.04
CA ARG A 216 16.42 10.74 14.09
C ARG A 216 16.26 9.26 13.68
N PRO A 217 17.08 8.75 12.75
CA PRO A 217 17.06 7.34 12.40
C PRO A 217 17.58 6.50 13.56
N VAL A 218 16.87 5.42 13.86
CA VAL A 218 17.21 4.43 14.90
C VAL A 218 17.86 3.20 14.26
N TRP A 219 17.24 2.67 13.21
CA TRP A 219 17.80 1.62 12.39
C TRP A 219 17.33 1.77 10.94
N SER A 220 18.05 1.10 10.04
CA SER A 220 17.75 1.07 8.62
C SER A 220 18.03 -0.32 8.05
N THR A 221 17.05 -0.94 7.40
CA THR A 221 17.17 -2.31 6.87
C THR A 221 16.77 -2.38 5.41
N ALA A 222 17.64 -2.91 4.57
CA ALA A 222 17.32 -3.21 3.17
C ALA A 222 16.37 -4.41 3.09
N ILE A 223 15.33 -4.27 2.27
CA ILE A 223 14.32 -5.31 2.04
C ILE A 223 14.31 -5.80 0.59
N THR A 224 15.25 -5.36 -0.24
CA THR A 224 15.49 -5.84 -1.61
C THR A 224 17.00 -5.82 -1.90
N ARG A 225 17.45 -6.66 -2.82
CA ARG A 225 18.83 -6.65 -3.35
C ARG A 225 18.98 -5.81 -4.64
N LEU A 226 17.88 -5.38 -5.26
CA LEU A 226 17.89 -4.67 -6.53
C LEU A 226 16.93 -3.47 -6.52
N PRO A 227 17.17 -2.45 -5.68
CA PRO A 227 16.27 -1.29 -5.54
C PRO A 227 16.11 -0.44 -6.82
N ALA A 228 16.98 -0.62 -7.82
CA ALA A 228 16.84 0.03 -9.13
C ALA A 228 15.75 -0.61 -10.03
N ARG A 229 15.17 -1.74 -9.59
CA ARG A 229 14.12 -2.53 -10.27
C ARG A 229 12.97 -2.90 -9.36
N GLU A 230 13.23 -3.17 -8.08
CA GLU A 230 12.22 -3.47 -7.07
C GLU A 230 11.87 -2.23 -6.26
N LYS A 231 10.64 -1.76 -6.43
CA LYS A 231 10.06 -0.59 -5.78
C LYS A 231 9.32 -1.01 -4.51
N ILE A 232 9.49 -0.22 -3.45
CA ILE A 232 8.58 -0.24 -2.29
C ILE A 232 7.46 0.76 -2.57
N ALA A 233 6.37 0.28 -3.18
CA ALA A 233 5.27 1.12 -3.64
C ALA A 233 4.09 1.15 -2.66
N SER A 234 3.71 -0.02 -2.14
CA SER A 234 2.57 -0.17 -1.25
C SER A 234 2.86 0.31 0.16
N SER A 235 1.81 0.74 0.86
CA SER A 235 1.92 1.28 2.22
C SER A 235 2.40 0.24 3.24
N LEU A 236 3.25 0.67 4.17
CA LEU A 236 3.81 -0.20 5.22
C LEU A 236 2.76 -0.56 6.26
N ASN A 237 2.79 -1.78 6.80
CA ASN A 237 1.91 -2.23 7.88
C ASN A 237 2.72 -2.58 9.13
N SER A 238 2.06 -2.53 10.29
CA SER A 238 2.66 -2.95 11.55
C SER A 238 1.67 -3.74 12.41
N PHE A 239 2.14 -4.84 12.99
CA PHE A 239 1.30 -5.69 13.82
C PHE A 239 2.16 -6.46 14.83
N HIS A 240 1.81 -6.37 16.12
CA HIS A 240 2.46 -7.10 17.22
C HIS A 240 4.00 -7.04 17.21
N GLY A 241 4.56 -5.84 17.13
CA GLY A 241 6.02 -5.65 17.15
C GLY A 241 6.73 -6.05 15.86
N ARG A 242 6.00 -6.24 14.76
CA ARG A 242 6.55 -6.51 13.42
C ARG A 242 6.17 -5.43 12.43
N VAL A 243 7.07 -5.13 11.50
CA VAL A 243 6.81 -4.28 10.34
C VAL A 243 6.73 -5.17 9.12
N VAL A 244 5.67 -5.03 8.34
CA VAL A 244 5.43 -5.79 7.12
C VAL A 244 5.51 -4.85 5.92
N ALA A 245 6.34 -5.21 4.96
CA ALA A 245 6.54 -4.48 3.72
C ALA A 245 6.45 -5.42 2.54
N VAL A 246 6.08 -4.88 1.39
CA VAL A 246 6.00 -5.62 0.13
C VAL A 246 6.66 -4.85 -1.00
N THR A 247 7.04 -5.56 -2.04
CA THR A 247 7.76 -5.00 -3.20
C THR A 247 7.01 -5.24 -4.51
N GLY A 248 7.29 -4.40 -5.49
CA GLY A 248 6.80 -4.53 -6.85
C GLY A 248 7.79 -3.93 -7.86
N GLY A 249 7.33 -3.74 -9.10
CA GLY A 249 8.10 -3.08 -10.15
C GLY A 249 7.99 -1.56 -10.14
N TYR A 250 8.86 -0.91 -10.91
CA TYR A 250 8.66 0.47 -11.36
C TYR A 250 7.77 0.50 -12.60
N ILE A 251 7.23 1.68 -12.94
CA ILE A 251 6.54 1.86 -14.22
C ILE A 251 7.44 1.37 -15.37
N GLY A 252 6.83 0.59 -16.27
CA GLY A 252 7.49 -0.05 -17.40
C GLY A 252 8.05 -1.44 -17.10
N ASP A 253 7.94 -1.93 -15.86
CA ASP A 253 8.14 -3.32 -15.46
C ASP A 253 9.43 -3.96 -16.00
N ALA A 254 10.50 -3.16 -16.06
CA ALA A 254 11.77 -3.61 -16.61
C ALA A 254 12.31 -4.80 -15.79
N PRO A 255 12.44 -6.01 -16.36
CA PRO A 255 12.98 -7.14 -15.63
C PRO A 255 14.49 -6.98 -15.37
N PRO A 256 15.06 -7.69 -14.39
CA PRO A 256 14.38 -8.57 -13.45
C PRO A 256 13.87 -7.79 -12.21
N TYR A 257 12.71 -8.18 -11.69
CA TYR A 257 12.18 -7.77 -10.38
C TYR A 257 11.17 -8.82 -9.90
N GLN A 258 10.92 -8.89 -8.59
CA GLN A 258 9.89 -9.78 -8.03
C GLN A 258 9.12 -9.14 -6.89
N GLY A 259 7.83 -9.48 -6.80
CA GLY A 259 7.08 -9.22 -5.58
C GLY A 259 7.50 -10.15 -4.45
N HIS A 260 7.64 -9.60 -3.26
CA HIS A 260 7.89 -10.40 -2.06
C HIS A 260 7.38 -9.69 -0.82
N VAL A 261 7.05 -10.47 0.21
CA VAL A 261 6.67 -10.01 1.54
C VAL A 261 7.89 -10.09 2.45
N VAL A 262 8.16 -9.02 3.18
CA VAL A 262 9.22 -8.95 4.19
C VAL A 262 8.63 -8.63 5.55
N VAL A 263 9.04 -9.40 6.55
CA VAL A 263 8.69 -9.18 7.96
C VAL A 263 9.95 -8.79 8.72
N LEU A 264 9.95 -7.60 9.31
CA LEU A 264 11.04 -7.08 10.15
C LEU A 264 10.61 -7.06 11.62
N ASP A 265 11.55 -7.31 12.51
CA ASP A 265 11.40 -7.00 13.93
C ASP A 265 11.38 -5.47 14.13
N ALA A 266 10.33 -4.94 14.72
CA ALA A 266 10.14 -3.49 14.85
C ALA A 266 11.18 -2.84 15.78
N SER A 267 11.67 -3.59 16.78
CA SER A 267 12.60 -3.06 17.77
C SER A 267 14.01 -2.88 17.18
N SER A 268 14.51 -3.92 16.52
CA SER A 268 15.90 -4.05 16.08
C SER A 268 16.11 -3.83 14.58
N GLY A 269 15.05 -3.87 13.78
CA GLY A 269 15.12 -3.84 12.33
C GLY A 269 15.59 -5.16 11.71
N ARG A 270 15.77 -6.21 12.52
CA ARG A 270 16.22 -7.51 12.02
C ARG A 270 15.21 -8.09 11.05
N LEU A 271 15.67 -8.50 9.88
CA LEU A 271 14.87 -9.27 8.92
C LEU A 271 14.55 -10.64 9.52
N LEU A 272 13.26 -10.89 9.73
CA LEU A 272 12.76 -12.13 10.33
C LEU A 272 12.43 -13.16 9.25
N HIS A 273 11.62 -12.75 8.27
CA HIS A 273 11.07 -13.64 7.26
C HIS A 273 10.92 -12.94 5.92
N VAL A 274 11.05 -13.73 4.85
CA VAL A 274 10.79 -13.32 3.47
C VAL A 274 9.98 -14.42 2.79
N TRP A 275 8.95 -14.02 2.07
CA TRP A 275 8.20 -14.88 1.17
C TRP A 275 8.21 -14.27 -0.23
N ASN A 276 8.76 -14.98 -1.22
CA ASN A 276 8.83 -14.51 -2.61
C ASN A 276 7.63 -15.03 -3.41
N SER A 277 7.02 -14.20 -4.26
CA SER A 277 5.88 -14.62 -5.10
C SER A 277 6.29 -15.52 -6.27
N LEU A 278 7.54 -15.41 -6.70
CA LEU A 278 8.19 -16.26 -7.67
C LEU A 278 9.39 -16.94 -7.01
N CYS A 279 9.69 -18.17 -7.42
CA CYS A 279 10.65 -19.02 -6.69
C CYS A 279 10.33 -19.08 -5.17
N SER A 280 9.05 -19.25 -4.82
CA SER A 280 8.53 -19.14 -3.44
C SER A 280 9.03 -20.20 -2.46
N ASP A 281 9.76 -21.20 -2.95
CA ASP A 281 10.50 -22.19 -2.15
C ASP A 281 11.75 -21.58 -1.49
N ARG A 282 12.21 -20.42 -1.96
CA ARG A 282 13.33 -19.66 -1.37
C ARG A 282 12.79 -18.66 -0.36
N ARG A 283 13.13 -18.84 0.92
CA ARG A 283 12.63 -18.04 2.06
C ARG A 283 13.61 -16.96 2.53
N GLU A 284 14.25 -16.30 1.58
CA GLU A 284 15.26 -15.27 1.82
C GLU A 284 15.13 -14.16 0.77
N LEU A 285 15.75 -13.00 1.01
CA LEU A 285 15.92 -12.01 -0.05
C LEU A 285 16.82 -12.62 -1.11
N ILE A 286 16.34 -12.68 -2.35
CA ILE A 286 17.09 -13.21 -3.48
C ILE A 286 17.61 -12.07 -4.37
N ASP A 287 18.63 -12.36 -5.18
CA ASP A 287 18.88 -11.56 -6.37
C ASP A 287 17.80 -11.92 -7.40
N PRO A 288 16.99 -10.98 -7.90
CA PRO A 288 15.91 -11.28 -8.85
C PRO A 288 16.40 -12.04 -10.09
N SER A 289 17.62 -11.77 -10.57
CA SER A 289 18.21 -12.47 -11.73
C SER A 289 18.51 -13.95 -11.48
N SER A 290 18.56 -14.37 -10.20
CA SER A 290 18.77 -15.77 -9.82
C SER A 290 17.51 -16.63 -9.87
N CYS A 291 16.33 -16.04 -10.12
CA CYS A 291 15.11 -16.77 -10.40
C CYS A 291 14.85 -16.73 -11.92
N GLY A 292 14.38 -17.85 -12.49
CA GLY A 292 14.10 -17.94 -13.92
C GLY A 292 12.85 -17.18 -14.38
N GLU A 293 12.18 -16.47 -13.46
CA GLU A 293 10.92 -15.75 -13.67
C GLU A 293 11.06 -14.32 -13.11
N SER A 294 10.28 -13.37 -13.64
CA SER A 294 10.23 -11.96 -13.21
C SER A 294 8.78 -11.47 -13.27
N GLY A 295 8.45 -10.45 -12.49
CA GLY A 295 7.09 -9.90 -12.42
C GLY A 295 6.45 -10.14 -11.05
N SER A 296 5.16 -10.47 -11.05
CA SER A 296 4.41 -10.87 -9.85
C SER A 296 4.51 -9.84 -8.72
N ALA A 297 4.52 -8.55 -9.07
CA ALA A 297 4.61 -7.45 -8.14
C ALA A 297 3.48 -7.52 -7.10
N ILE A 298 3.77 -7.13 -5.85
CA ILE A 298 2.74 -6.90 -4.83
C ILE A 298 2.64 -5.40 -4.66
N TRP A 299 1.77 -4.76 -5.45
CA TRP A 299 1.81 -3.32 -5.68
C TRP A 299 0.48 -2.58 -5.46
N GLY A 300 -0.61 -3.29 -5.19
CA GLY A 300 -1.85 -2.70 -4.71
C GLY A 300 -1.61 -1.76 -3.52
N ARG A 301 -2.32 -0.63 -3.48
CA ARG A 301 -2.01 0.48 -2.55
C ARG A 301 -1.91 0.08 -1.08
N ALA A 302 -2.84 -0.77 -0.63
CA ALA A 302 -2.87 -1.24 0.76
C ALA A 302 -1.70 -2.17 1.12
N GLY A 303 -1.06 -2.78 0.11
CA GLY A 303 0.04 -3.74 0.24
C GLY A 303 -0.40 -5.01 0.96
N ALA A 304 0.37 -5.36 1.99
CA ALA A 304 0.05 -6.41 2.93
C ALA A 304 -1.06 -5.97 3.90
N VAL A 305 -2.20 -6.63 3.80
CA VAL A 305 -3.38 -6.46 4.66
C VAL A 305 -3.33 -7.51 5.76
N ILE A 306 -3.56 -7.12 7.01
CA ILE A 306 -3.44 -8.04 8.15
C ILE A 306 -4.80 -8.23 8.78
N ASP A 307 -5.25 -9.49 8.90
CA ASP A 307 -6.38 -9.82 9.75
C ASP A 307 -5.94 -9.61 11.21
N SER A 308 -6.52 -8.62 11.88
CA SER A 308 -6.14 -8.23 13.24
C SER A 308 -6.46 -9.30 14.30
N THR A 309 -7.31 -10.28 13.96
CA THR A 309 -7.69 -11.37 14.87
C THR A 309 -6.67 -12.50 14.82
N THR A 310 -6.22 -12.89 13.62
CA THR A 310 -5.32 -14.04 13.44
C THR A 310 -3.87 -13.64 13.23
N GLY A 311 -3.63 -12.41 12.77
CA GLY A 311 -2.35 -11.92 12.29
C GLY A 311 -1.98 -12.42 10.88
N ASP A 312 -2.87 -13.13 10.20
CA ASP A 312 -2.62 -13.62 8.83
C ASP A 312 -2.43 -12.43 7.87
N ILE A 313 -1.53 -12.60 6.90
CA ILE A 313 -1.10 -11.56 5.97
C ILE A 313 -1.69 -11.85 4.59
N TYR A 314 -2.56 -10.98 4.11
CA TYR A 314 -3.24 -11.05 2.83
C TYR A 314 -2.61 -10.07 1.83
N PHE A 315 -2.38 -10.52 0.61
CA PHE A 315 -1.93 -9.68 -0.49
C PHE A 315 -2.33 -10.31 -1.83
N ALA A 316 -2.18 -9.53 -2.91
CA ALA A 316 -2.37 -10.02 -4.27
C ALA A 316 -1.14 -9.70 -5.12
N THR A 317 -0.84 -10.59 -6.04
CA THR A 317 0.30 -10.50 -6.95
C THR A 317 -0.17 -10.10 -8.35
N GLY A 318 0.70 -9.37 -9.05
CA GLY A 318 0.51 -8.99 -10.44
C GLY A 318 0.82 -10.12 -11.42
N ASN A 319 0.82 -9.76 -12.70
CA ASN A 319 1.13 -10.63 -13.81
C ASN A 319 2.50 -11.32 -13.67
N ALA A 320 2.49 -12.64 -13.84
CA ALA A 320 3.67 -13.49 -14.04
C ALA A 320 3.18 -14.91 -14.32
N ARG A 321 4.14 -15.83 -14.51
CA ARG A 321 3.83 -17.25 -14.51
C ARG A 321 3.14 -17.68 -13.21
N TRP A 322 2.11 -18.49 -13.36
CA TRP A 322 1.53 -19.26 -12.26
C TRP A 322 1.75 -20.76 -12.50
N ASP A 323 2.20 -21.47 -11.47
CA ASP A 323 2.23 -22.95 -11.45
C ASP A 323 1.58 -23.55 -10.21
N GLY A 324 1.11 -22.71 -9.29
CA GLY A 324 0.51 -23.12 -8.02
C GLY A 324 1.50 -23.79 -7.07
N ARG A 325 2.80 -23.76 -7.33
CA ARG A 325 3.80 -24.43 -6.49
C ARG A 325 4.85 -23.47 -5.99
N THR A 326 5.51 -22.82 -6.93
CA THR A 326 6.65 -21.92 -6.69
C THR A 326 6.46 -20.55 -7.35
N ASN A 327 5.50 -20.44 -8.28
CA ASN A 327 5.22 -19.23 -9.01
C ASN A 327 3.74 -18.90 -8.89
N TRP A 328 3.46 -17.70 -8.39
CA TRP A 328 2.12 -17.25 -8.00
C TRP A 328 1.76 -15.94 -8.69
N GLY A 329 1.82 -15.87 -10.02
CA GLY A 329 1.25 -14.75 -10.78
C GLY A 329 -0.27 -14.64 -10.66
N ASP A 330 -0.80 -13.41 -10.66
CA ASP A 330 -2.23 -13.09 -10.58
C ASP A 330 -3.00 -13.89 -9.52
N ALA A 331 -2.47 -13.92 -8.29
CA ALA A 331 -3.01 -14.69 -7.19
C ALA A 331 -3.23 -13.82 -5.94
N ALA A 332 -4.33 -14.07 -5.23
CA ALA A 332 -4.53 -13.57 -3.86
C ALA A 332 -4.08 -14.65 -2.86
N ILE A 333 -3.21 -14.27 -1.92
CA ILE A 333 -2.57 -15.19 -0.99
C ILE A 333 -2.78 -14.69 0.42
N ALA A 334 -3.07 -15.63 1.32
CA ALA A 334 -2.99 -15.44 2.76
C ALA A 334 -1.81 -16.25 3.30
N LEU A 335 -0.87 -15.59 3.96
CA LEU A 335 0.21 -16.22 4.72
C LEU A 335 -0.11 -16.21 6.21
N ASP A 336 0.52 -17.11 6.96
CA ASP A 336 0.54 -17.00 8.42
C ASP A 336 1.21 -15.69 8.89
N SER A 337 1.06 -15.36 10.17
CA SER A 337 1.58 -14.11 10.74
C SER A 337 3.10 -13.94 10.70
N ASN A 338 3.85 -14.99 10.36
CA ASN A 338 5.29 -14.97 10.18
C ASN A 338 5.69 -14.94 8.70
N ALA A 339 4.75 -14.89 7.76
CA ALA A 339 4.99 -15.02 6.33
C ALA A 339 5.78 -16.31 5.96
N THR A 340 5.61 -17.39 6.72
CA THR A 340 6.37 -18.64 6.49
C THR A 340 5.60 -19.69 5.72
N ASN A 341 4.27 -19.69 5.80
CA ASN A 341 3.42 -20.66 5.14
C ASN A 341 2.19 -19.99 4.53
N ILE A 342 1.78 -20.48 3.36
CA ILE A 342 0.47 -20.17 2.79
C ILE A 342 -0.59 -20.84 3.66
N VAL A 343 -1.51 -20.04 4.21
CA VAL A 343 -2.67 -20.52 4.96
C VAL A 343 -3.94 -20.48 4.13
N ASP A 344 -3.96 -19.72 3.03
CA ASP A 344 -5.02 -19.78 2.03
C ASP A 344 -4.55 -19.15 0.71
N ASN A 345 -5.15 -19.51 -0.44
CA ASN A 345 -4.83 -18.89 -1.73
C ASN A 345 -6.01 -18.96 -2.71
N TYR A 346 -6.09 -17.99 -3.61
CA TYR A 346 -7.07 -17.93 -4.69
C TYR A 346 -6.39 -17.42 -5.97
N THR A 347 -6.69 -18.04 -7.10
CA THR A 347 -6.25 -17.59 -8.43
C THR A 347 -7.44 -17.66 -9.39
N PRO A 348 -7.72 -16.63 -10.21
CA PRO A 348 -8.75 -16.71 -11.25
C PRO A 348 -8.46 -17.84 -12.24
N THR A 349 -9.50 -18.48 -12.78
CA THR A 349 -9.33 -19.54 -13.80
C THR A 349 -8.67 -19.02 -15.08
N ASN A 350 -8.77 -17.73 -15.35
CA ASN A 350 -8.19 -17.05 -16.50
C ASN A 350 -6.85 -16.33 -16.19
N THR A 351 -6.11 -16.74 -15.15
CA THR A 351 -4.79 -16.15 -14.80
C THR A 351 -3.82 -16.02 -15.98
N ASP A 352 -3.77 -17.00 -16.89
CA ASP A 352 -2.89 -16.95 -18.06
C ASP A 352 -3.27 -15.81 -19.02
N GLU A 353 -4.57 -15.53 -19.13
CA GLU A 353 -5.10 -14.40 -19.90
C GLU A 353 -4.76 -13.06 -19.24
N LEU A 354 -4.99 -12.96 -17.93
CA LEU A 354 -4.67 -11.76 -17.14
C LEU A 354 -3.20 -11.40 -17.27
N SER A 355 -2.32 -12.39 -17.11
CA SER A 355 -0.88 -12.19 -17.22
C SER A 355 -0.46 -11.74 -18.62
N SER A 356 -1.06 -12.30 -19.67
CA SER A 356 -0.70 -11.97 -21.07
C SER A 356 -1.06 -10.55 -21.50
N ARG A 357 -2.01 -9.92 -20.81
CA ARG A 357 -2.52 -8.58 -21.14
C ARG A 357 -2.22 -7.52 -20.09
N ASP A 358 -1.38 -7.85 -19.11
CA ASP A 358 -1.08 -6.93 -17.99
C ASP A 358 -2.35 -6.49 -17.24
N ALA A 359 -3.31 -7.41 -17.06
CA ALA A 359 -4.61 -7.11 -16.44
C ALA A 359 -4.60 -7.28 -14.90
N ASP A 360 -3.40 -7.41 -14.32
CA ASP A 360 -3.06 -7.56 -12.90
C ASP A 360 -4.22 -7.71 -11.93
N LEU A 361 -4.36 -8.90 -11.36
CA LEU A 361 -5.14 -9.07 -10.13
C LEU A 361 -4.54 -8.23 -8.99
N GLY A 362 -3.20 -8.18 -8.92
CA GLY A 362 -2.44 -7.46 -7.88
C GLY A 362 -2.50 -5.94 -7.94
N SER A 363 -3.25 -5.33 -8.88
CA SER A 363 -3.47 -3.88 -8.93
C SER A 363 -4.26 -3.35 -7.74
N THR A 364 -4.95 -4.24 -7.02
CA THR A 364 -5.58 -3.95 -5.74
C THR A 364 -5.17 -4.97 -4.69
N SER A 365 -5.11 -4.54 -3.43
CA SER A 365 -4.94 -5.46 -2.31
C SER A 365 -6.29 -6.09 -1.92
N PRO A 366 -6.29 -7.30 -1.35
CA PRO A 366 -7.49 -7.92 -0.79
C PRO A 366 -8.20 -7.03 0.24
N ALA A 367 -9.50 -6.79 0.08
CA ALA A 367 -10.33 -6.10 1.06
C ALA A 367 -11.07 -7.12 1.94
N LEU A 368 -10.77 -7.15 3.24
CA LEU A 368 -11.37 -8.10 4.18
C LEU A 368 -12.78 -7.63 4.56
N LEU A 369 -13.81 -8.35 4.11
CA LEU A 369 -15.22 -7.99 4.35
C LEU A 369 -15.81 -8.63 5.61
N GLY A 370 -14.99 -9.32 6.40
CA GLY A 370 -15.44 -10.05 7.57
C GLY A 370 -16.11 -11.37 7.23
N GLY A 371 -16.32 -12.17 8.28
CA GLY A 371 -16.83 -13.52 8.17
C GLY A 371 -16.00 -14.41 7.23
N GLY A 372 -14.74 -14.10 6.92
CA GLY A 372 -13.89 -14.85 5.98
C GLY A 372 -14.25 -14.69 4.49
N PHE A 373 -14.94 -13.60 4.14
CA PHE A 373 -15.07 -13.15 2.76
C PHE A 373 -14.08 -12.03 2.46
N VAL A 374 -13.57 -12.03 1.23
CA VAL A 374 -12.61 -11.07 0.72
C VAL A 374 -13.10 -10.58 -0.65
N ALA A 375 -13.05 -9.27 -0.87
CA ALA A 375 -13.17 -8.70 -2.21
C ALA A 375 -11.77 -8.49 -2.80
N GLN A 376 -11.57 -8.99 -4.01
CA GLN A 376 -10.34 -8.82 -4.79
C GLN A 376 -10.68 -8.16 -6.13
N GLY A 377 -10.14 -6.95 -6.36
CA GLY A 377 -10.24 -6.26 -7.64
C GLY A 377 -9.09 -6.59 -8.59
N GLY A 378 -9.10 -6.01 -9.79
CA GLY A 378 -7.99 -6.09 -10.75
C GLY A 378 -8.09 -5.03 -11.86
N LYS A 379 -7.05 -4.93 -12.70
CA LYS A 379 -7.11 -4.08 -13.92
C LYS A 379 -8.12 -4.61 -14.93
N ASP A 380 -8.55 -5.87 -14.83
CA ASP A 380 -9.57 -6.46 -15.69
C ASP A 380 -10.99 -5.91 -15.52
N GLY A 381 -11.19 -4.89 -14.68
CA GLY A 381 -12.48 -4.22 -14.50
C GLY A 381 -13.48 -5.01 -13.67
N THR A 382 -13.00 -5.96 -12.87
CA THR A 382 -13.86 -6.81 -12.03
C THR A 382 -13.49 -6.75 -10.55
N ILE A 383 -14.48 -7.03 -9.71
CA ILE A 383 -14.32 -7.31 -8.28
C ILE A 383 -14.88 -8.72 -8.02
N ARG A 384 -14.02 -9.58 -7.50
CA ARG A 384 -14.32 -10.98 -7.17
C ARG A 384 -14.54 -11.11 -5.67
N LEU A 385 -15.67 -11.67 -5.27
CA LEU A 385 -15.92 -12.08 -3.91
C LEU A 385 -15.44 -13.52 -3.73
N VAL A 386 -14.50 -13.73 -2.82
CA VAL A 386 -13.87 -15.03 -2.58
C VAL A 386 -13.91 -15.38 -1.09
N ALA A 387 -13.98 -16.67 -0.77
CA ALA A 387 -13.97 -17.18 0.61
C ALA A 387 -12.55 -17.38 1.16
N LEU A 388 -11.65 -16.44 0.84
CA LEU A 388 -10.24 -16.45 1.25
C LEU A 388 -10.17 -16.17 2.76
N GLY A 389 -9.74 -17.17 3.54
CA GLY A 389 -9.74 -17.18 5.01
C GLY A 389 -10.73 -18.17 5.63
N ARG A 390 -11.79 -18.57 4.89
CA ARG A 390 -12.71 -19.66 5.30
C ARG A 390 -12.19 -21.02 4.90
N THR A 391 -11.75 -21.17 3.64
CA THR A 391 -11.43 -22.50 3.13
C THR A 391 -10.20 -23.06 3.81
N ARG A 392 -9.19 -22.21 4.01
CA ARG A 392 -7.88 -22.56 4.60
C ARG A 392 -7.15 -23.66 3.81
N GLY A 393 -5.84 -23.70 3.98
CA GLY A 393 -4.95 -24.70 3.40
C GLY A 393 -4.06 -24.16 2.28
N ALA A 394 -2.93 -24.84 2.09
CA ALA A 394 -1.89 -24.46 1.14
C ALA A 394 -2.09 -25.07 -0.27
N MET A 395 -3.12 -25.91 -0.47
CA MET A 395 -3.36 -26.53 -1.77
C MET A 395 -3.70 -25.45 -2.81
N PRO A 396 -3.14 -25.49 -4.02
CA PRO A 396 -3.34 -24.43 -5.00
C PRO A 396 -4.77 -24.46 -5.54
N ARG A 397 -5.42 -23.30 -5.64
CA ARG A 397 -6.82 -23.21 -6.06
C ARG A 397 -7.00 -22.24 -7.21
N ARG A 398 -7.70 -22.70 -8.24
CA ARG A 398 -8.19 -21.88 -9.34
C ARG A 398 -9.71 -21.75 -9.28
N GLY A 399 -10.23 -20.54 -9.45
CA GLY A 399 -11.66 -20.23 -9.35
C GLY A 399 -12.19 -20.32 -7.91
N GLY A 400 -13.50 -20.47 -7.77
CA GLY A 400 -14.18 -20.55 -6.47
C GLY A 400 -14.65 -19.20 -5.94
N GLU A 401 -14.73 -18.20 -6.82
CA GLU A 401 -15.43 -16.95 -6.56
C GLU A 401 -16.90 -17.25 -6.26
N THR A 402 -17.42 -16.70 -5.17
CA THR A 402 -18.86 -16.80 -4.87
C THR A 402 -19.68 -15.81 -5.69
N GLN A 403 -19.02 -14.76 -6.18
CA GLN A 403 -19.59 -13.75 -7.06
C GLN A 403 -18.49 -12.98 -7.78
N VAL A 404 -18.81 -12.51 -8.99
CA VAL A 404 -18.03 -11.49 -9.70
C VAL A 404 -18.97 -10.32 -10.01
N VAL A 405 -18.54 -9.10 -9.75
CA VAL A 405 -19.23 -7.86 -10.12
C VAL A 405 -18.28 -6.96 -10.90
N SER A 406 -18.80 -5.98 -11.63
CA SER A 406 -17.95 -4.96 -12.26
C SER A 406 -17.38 -4.00 -11.21
N THR A 407 -16.23 -3.41 -11.52
CA THR A 407 -15.79 -2.15 -10.89
C THR A 407 -16.82 -1.03 -11.14
N PRO A 408 -16.74 0.11 -10.42
CA PRO A 408 -17.74 1.19 -10.53
C PRO A 408 -18.07 1.63 -11.97
N SER A 409 -17.07 1.87 -12.82
CA SER A 409 -17.22 2.17 -14.25
C SER A 409 -16.93 1.01 -15.20
N GLY A 410 -16.58 -0.18 -14.68
CA GLY A 410 -16.26 -1.36 -15.49
C GLY A 410 -14.88 -1.29 -16.15
N THR A 411 -13.97 -0.52 -15.57
CA THR A 411 -12.57 -0.34 -15.99
C THR A 411 -11.62 -0.73 -14.86
N ASP A 412 -10.33 -0.70 -15.14
CA ASP A 412 -9.25 -1.02 -14.20
C ASP A 412 -9.44 -0.45 -12.80
N LEU A 413 -9.23 -1.28 -11.77
CA LEU A 413 -9.22 -0.84 -10.38
C LEU A 413 -7.79 -0.79 -9.85
N PHE A 414 -7.38 0.39 -9.36
CA PHE A 414 -6.09 0.63 -8.71
C PHE A 414 -6.22 1.02 -7.24
N THR A 415 -7.44 1.35 -6.82
CA THR A 415 -7.71 1.92 -5.51
C THR A 415 -7.88 0.82 -4.46
N ALA A 416 -7.63 1.16 -3.20
CA ALA A 416 -7.99 0.30 -2.08
C ALA A 416 -9.46 0.57 -1.71
N PRO A 417 -10.35 -0.45 -1.69
CA PRO A 417 -11.72 -0.27 -1.22
C PRO A 417 -11.76 0.11 0.27
N ALA A 418 -12.75 0.91 0.66
CA ALA A 418 -13.10 1.10 2.07
C ALA A 418 -14.11 0.05 2.52
N VAL A 419 -13.95 -0.47 3.73
CA VAL A 419 -14.82 -1.48 4.33
C VAL A 419 -15.34 -0.96 5.67
N LEU A 420 -16.65 -0.73 5.76
CA LEU A 420 -17.30 -0.26 6.99
C LEU A 420 -18.16 -1.38 7.60
N ASN A 421 -17.86 -1.75 8.84
CA ASN A 421 -18.72 -2.64 9.62
C ASN A 421 -19.75 -1.82 10.41
N ALA A 422 -20.98 -1.76 9.92
CA ALA A 422 -22.10 -1.04 10.53
C ALA A 422 -23.07 -2.02 11.20
N GLY A 423 -22.74 -2.43 12.42
CA GLY A 423 -23.49 -3.46 13.15
C GLY A 423 -23.42 -4.82 12.43
N PRO A 424 -24.54 -5.45 12.04
CA PRO A 424 -24.52 -6.72 11.30
C PRO A 424 -24.20 -6.56 9.81
N THR A 425 -24.15 -5.33 9.29
CA THR A 425 -23.97 -5.07 7.86
C THR A 425 -22.55 -4.63 7.58
N THR A 426 -21.85 -5.35 6.71
CA THR A 426 -20.58 -4.87 6.15
C THR A 426 -20.83 -4.16 4.83
N TRP A 427 -20.36 -2.93 4.73
CA TRP A 427 -20.35 -2.13 3.51
C TRP A 427 -18.96 -2.16 2.87
N MET A 428 -18.94 -2.12 1.55
CA MET A 428 -17.73 -1.93 0.75
C MET A 428 -17.94 -0.75 -0.19
N PHE A 429 -16.96 0.15 -0.26
CA PHE A 429 -16.94 1.30 -1.17
C PHE A 429 -15.71 1.21 -2.05
N ALA A 430 -15.88 1.38 -3.35
CA ALA A 430 -14.77 1.41 -4.29
C ALA A 430 -14.94 2.59 -5.25
N ALA A 431 -13.81 3.15 -5.68
CA ALA A 431 -13.75 4.15 -6.75
C ALA A 431 -12.73 3.71 -7.80
N ASP A 432 -13.03 3.93 -9.06
CA ASP A 432 -12.08 3.79 -10.17
C ASP A 432 -11.99 5.12 -10.92
N ASN A 433 -11.41 5.12 -12.12
CA ASN A 433 -11.24 6.34 -12.90
C ASN A 433 -12.57 6.97 -13.36
N GLY A 434 -13.67 6.21 -13.41
CA GLY A 434 -14.93 6.68 -13.98
C GLY A 434 -16.12 6.71 -13.01
N GLY A 435 -16.02 6.10 -11.84
CA GLY A 435 -17.12 6.07 -10.89
C GLY A 435 -16.75 5.71 -9.46
N THR A 436 -17.70 5.96 -8.56
CA THR A 436 -17.69 5.49 -7.18
C THR A 436 -18.95 4.68 -6.93
N ALA A 437 -18.83 3.55 -6.23
CA ALA A 437 -19.96 2.68 -5.92
C ALA A 437 -19.86 2.06 -4.52
N ALA A 438 -21.02 1.62 -4.03
CA ALA A 438 -21.17 0.95 -2.75
C ALA A 438 -21.93 -0.37 -2.87
N TRP A 439 -21.52 -1.33 -2.06
CA TRP A 439 -22.17 -2.62 -1.88
C TRP A 439 -22.31 -2.94 -0.39
N THR A 440 -23.28 -3.79 -0.04
CA THR A 440 -23.28 -4.49 1.25
C THR A 440 -23.02 -5.97 1.05
N LEU A 441 -22.32 -6.59 1.99
CA LEU A 441 -22.21 -8.04 2.06
C LEU A 441 -23.45 -8.63 2.75
N ASP A 442 -24.19 -9.47 2.04
CA ASP A 442 -25.33 -10.22 2.56
C ASP A 442 -25.35 -11.65 2.01
N GLY A 443 -25.49 -12.64 2.89
CA GLY A 443 -25.52 -14.06 2.51
C GLY A 443 -24.30 -14.54 1.71
N GLY A 444 -23.13 -13.91 1.87
CA GLY A 444 -21.93 -14.21 1.08
C GLY A 444 -21.99 -13.68 -0.36
N ARG A 445 -22.75 -12.61 -0.60
CA ARG A 445 -22.88 -11.89 -1.87
C ARG A 445 -22.80 -10.38 -1.64
N LEU A 446 -22.15 -9.67 -2.56
CA LEU A 446 -22.19 -8.23 -2.69
C LEU A 446 -23.52 -7.79 -3.31
N GLN A 447 -24.28 -7.00 -2.57
CA GLN A 447 -25.53 -6.36 -2.98
C GLN A 447 -25.24 -4.90 -3.31
N ALA A 448 -25.36 -4.52 -4.58
CA ALA A 448 -25.17 -3.14 -5.00
C ALA A 448 -26.18 -2.21 -4.31
N LYS A 449 -25.72 -1.05 -3.83
CA LYS A 449 -26.56 -0.04 -3.18
C LYS A 449 -26.70 1.20 -4.04
N TRP A 450 -25.59 1.75 -4.47
CA TRP A 450 -25.56 2.90 -5.37
C TRP A 450 -24.27 2.93 -6.15
N LYS A 451 -24.29 3.66 -7.26
CA LYS A 451 -23.11 4.03 -8.03
C LYS A 451 -23.31 5.40 -8.66
N ASN A 452 -22.23 6.13 -8.88
CA ASN A 452 -22.24 7.40 -9.59
C ASN A 452 -21.14 7.41 -10.69
N ARG A 453 -21.03 8.53 -11.41
CA ARG A 453 -20.02 8.74 -12.47
C ARG A 453 -18.87 9.64 -12.04
N ASN A 454 -18.65 9.75 -10.73
CA ASN A 454 -17.52 10.48 -10.18
C ASN A 454 -16.43 9.47 -9.85
N GLY A 455 -15.39 9.42 -10.67
CA GLY A 455 -14.19 8.64 -10.36
C GLY A 455 -13.41 9.23 -9.20
N GLY A 456 -12.38 8.51 -8.77
CA GLY A 456 -11.45 9.00 -7.78
C GLY A 456 -10.49 7.94 -7.24
N THR A 457 -9.69 8.37 -6.27
CA THR A 457 -8.72 7.54 -5.55
C THR A 457 -9.38 6.72 -4.43
N SER A 458 -8.56 5.97 -3.66
CA SER A 458 -9.02 5.12 -2.55
C SER A 458 -9.99 5.86 -1.62
N PRO A 459 -11.26 5.38 -1.51
CA PRO A 459 -12.25 6.00 -0.66
C PRO A 459 -11.88 5.89 0.83
N VAL A 460 -12.34 6.84 1.63
CA VAL A 460 -12.16 6.86 3.09
C VAL A 460 -13.50 7.14 3.78
N ILE A 461 -13.84 6.37 4.80
CA ILE A 461 -14.99 6.62 5.68
C ILE A 461 -14.48 7.18 7.01
N ALA A 462 -15.02 8.33 7.42
CA ALA A 462 -14.70 8.93 8.72
C ALA A 462 -15.80 9.91 9.16
N GLY A 463 -16.13 9.94 10.46
CA GLY A 463 -17.16 10.85 10.98
C GLY A 463 -18.55 10.66 10.33
N GLY A 464 -18.85 9.45 9.86
CA GLY A 464 -20.10 9.13 9.15
C GLY A 464 -20.18 9.66 7.71
N LEU A 465 -19.07 10.07 7.12
CA LEU A 465 -18.98 10.59 5.76
C LEU A 465 -18.02 9.76 4.91
N LEU A 466 -18.26 9.75 3.59
CA LEU A 466 -17.39 9.10 2.59
C LEU A 466 -16.62 10.17 1.81
N TYR A 467 -15.29 10.06 1.79
CA TYR A 467 -14.38 10.98 1.13
C TYR A 467 -13.72 10.29 -0.06
N VAL A 468 -13.76 10.92 -1.22
CA VAL A 468 -13.15 10.41 -2.46
C VAL A 468 -12.43 11.57 -3.16
N TYR A 469 -11.11 11.50 -3.23
CA TYR A 469 -10.30 12.51 -3.90
C TYR A 469 -10.28 12.26 -5.40
N ASP A 470 -10.54 13.32 -6.16
CA ASP A 470 -10.45 13.34 -7.62
C ASP A 470 -9.01 13.63 -8.07
N PRO A 471 -8.34 12.72 -8.80
CA PRO A 471 -7.03 12.99 -9.41
C PRO A 471 -7.02 14.24 -10.31
N ASP A 472 -8.16 14.64 -10.87
CA ASP A 472 -8.29 15.87 -11.67
C ASP A 472 -8.55 17.13 -10.83
N GLY A 473 -8.78 16.99 -9.52
CA GLY A 473 -8.92 18.09 -8.57
C GLY A 473 -10.22 18.10 -7.77
N GLY A 474 -10.05 18.29 -6.45
CA GLY A 474 -11.11 18.42 -5.46
C GLY A 474 -11.41 17.13 -4.69
N LEU A 475 -11.81 17.29 -3.43
CA LEU A 475 -12.19 16.20 -2.53
C LEU A 475 -13.71 16.13 -2.41
N ARG A 476 -14.32 15.08 -2.98
CA ARG A 476 -15.76 14.86 -2.92
C ARG A 476 -16.15 14.18 -1.61
N VAL A 477 -17.22 14.66 -1.00
CA VAL A 477 -17.74 14.15 0.27
C VAL A 477 -19.19 13.72 0.11
N TYR A 478 -19.51 12.49 0.49
CA TYR A 478 -20.81 11.87 0.30
C TYR A 478 -21.41 11.38 1.62
N THR A 479 -22.74 11.21 1.63
CA THR A 479 -23.38 10.29 2.57
C THR A 479 -23.07 8.85 2.14
N PRO A 480 -22.48 8.00 3.01
CA PRO A 480 -22.10 6.64 2.63
C PRO A 480 -23.29 5.78 2.17
N GLU A 481 -24.47 5.91 2.78
CA GLU A 481 -25.59 5.01 2.54
C GLU A 481 -26.29 5.26 1.20
N THR A 482 -26.28 6.50 0.73
CA THR A 482 -27.04 6.91 -0.47
C THR A 482 -26.16 7.35 -1.64
N GLY A 483 -24.88 7.67 -1.38
CA GLY A 483 -23.99 8.24 -2.39
C GLY A 483 -24.34 9.68 -2.77
N GLN A 484 -25.18 10.36 -1.98
CA GLN A 484 -25.50 11.77 -2.18
C GLN A 484 -24.28 12.63 -1.89
N LEU A 485 -23.85 13.44 -2.87
CA LEU A 485 -22.78 14.41 -2.72
C LEU A 485 -23.24 15.54 -1.77
N ILE A 486 -22.47 15.77 -0.71
CA ILE A 486 -22.72 16.80 0.31
C ILE A 486 -21.83 18.02 0.06
N ALA A 487 -20.57 17.79 -0.28
CA ALA A 487 -19.60 18.85 -0.54
C ALA A 487 -18.53 18.41 -1.54
N LYS A 488 -17.88 19.38 -2.17
CA LYS A 488 -16.61 19.22 -2.86
C LYS A 488 -15.66 20.27 -2.31
N LEU A 489 -14.56 19.85 -1.69
CA LEU A 489 -13.54 20.77 -1.18
C LEU A 489 -12.52 21.04 -2.27
N ASP A 490 -12.14 22.30 -2.44
CA ASP A 490 -11.19 22.72 -3.48
C ASP A 490 -9.77 22.28 -3.15
N CYS A 491 -9.18 21.47 -4.03
CA CYS A 491 -7.77 21.11 -4.05
C CYS A 491 -7.32 20.89 -5.49
N GLU A 492 -6.00 20.90 -5.71
CA GLU A 492 -5.42 20.64 -7.03
C GLU A 492 -5.44 19.15 -7.36
N GLY A 493 -5.09 18.85 -8.62
CA GLY A 493 -4.97 17.49 -9.12
C GLY A 493 -3.77 16.73 -8.53
N GLY A 494 -3.81 15.41 -8.71
CA GLY A 494 -2.88 14.48 -8.10
C GLY A 494 -2.81 13.18 -8.88
N HIS A 495 -2.68 12.08 -8.17
CA HIS A 495 -2.59 10.76 -8.77
C HIS A 495 -3.22 9.72 -7.85
N TRP A 496 -2.42 9.05 -7.02
CA TRP A 496 -2.87 8.06 -6.06
C TRP A 496 -2.68 8.61 -4.64
N ASN A 497 -3.07 9.85 -4.41
CA ASN A 497 -3.12 10.39 -3.06
C ASN A 497 -4.35 9.83 -2.31
N SER A 498 -4.37 9.88 -0.99
CA SER A 498 -5.57 9.60 -0.20
C SER A 498 -5.67 10.54 0.99
N PRO A 499 -6.89 11.01 1.32
CA PRO A 499 -7.09 11.82 2.50
C PRO A 499 -6.96 10.97 3.77
N ILE A 500 -6.67 11.62 4.88
CA ILE A 500 -7.04 11.14 6.21
C ILE A 500 -7.93 12.18 6.88
N VAL A 501 -8.82 11.72 7.76
CA VAL A 501 -9.82 12.58 8.42
C VAL A 501 -9.83 12.27 9.90
N VAL A 502 -9.45 13.24 10.71
CA VAL A 502 -9.13 13.05 12.13
C VAL A 502 -9.15 14.39 12.86
N ASP A 503 -9.60 14.43 14.11
CA ASP A 503 -9.51 15.60 15.00
C ASP A 503 -9.96 16.94 14.39
N GLY A 504 -11.11 16.94 13.71
CA GLY A 504 -11.68 18.12 13.08
C GLY A 504 -10.94 18.55 11.81
N MET A 505 -10.04 17.71 11.31
CA MET A 505 -9.16 18.00 10.20
C MET A 505 -9.26 16.97 9.08
N ILE A 506 -8.97 17.43 7.86
CA ILE A 506 -8.69 16.58 6.69
C ILE A 506 -7.29 16.92 6.24
N ALA A 507 -6.43 15.92 6.07
CA ALA A 507 -5.12 16.08 5.46
C ALA A 507 -5.06 15.31 4.14
N LEU A 508 -4.73 15.99 3.04
CA LEU A 508 -4.64 15.41 1.70
C LEU A 508 -3.37 15.88 1.01
N PRO A 509 -2.40 14.98 0.78
CA PRO A 509 -1.28 15.31 -0.09
C PRO A 509 -1.74 15.41 -1.54
N GLU A 510 -1.05 16.24 -2.33
CA GLU A 510 -1.30 16.42 -3.77
C GLU A 510 -0.09 16.00 -4.61
N GLY A 511 -0.33 15.84 -5.92
CA GLY A 511 0.70 15.61 -6.93
C GLY A 511 0.91 14.15 -7.32
N ASN A 512 1.73 13.96 -8.36
CA ASN A 512 1.94 12.70 -9.04
C ASN A 512 3.43 12.31 -9.02
N SER A 513 3.75 11.14 -8.47
CA SER A 513 5.16 10.70 -8.35
C SER A 513 5.86 10.51 -9.71
N ASN A 514 5.11 10.30 -10.79
CA ASN A 514 5.63 10.12 -12.14
C ASN A 514 5.96 11.43 -12.86
N GLN A 515 5.62 12.58 -12.26
CA GLN A 515 6.10 13.88 -12.74
C GLN A 515 7.52 14.18 -12.27
N HIS A 516 8.10 13.32 -11.42
CA HIS A 516 9.45 13.41 -10.91
C HIS A 516 9.80 14.71 -10.17
N ARG A 517 8.78 15.46 -9.72
CA ARG A 517 8.96 16.73 -9.00
C ARG A 517 9.60 16.50 -7.63
N THR A 518 10.44 17.45 -7.23
CA THR A 518 11.06 17.52 -5.90
C THR A 518 10.32 18.47 -4.96
N THR A 519 9.12 18.90 -5.35
CA THR A 519 8.22 19.75 -4.56
C THR A 519 6.84 19.11 -4.48
N GLY A 520 6.07 19.48 -3.47
CA GLY A 520 4.71 18.98 -3.28
C GLY A 520 3.86 19.93 -2.43
N VAL A 521 2.61 19.56 -2.23
CA VAL A 521 1.65 20.30 -1.40
C VAL A 521 0.91 19.31 -0.50
N LEU A 522 0.66 19.73 0.74
CA LEU A 522 -0.32 19.11 1.63
C LEU A 522 -1.43 20.12 1.89
N ASP A 523 -2.66 19.73 1.58
CA ASP A 523 -3.84 20.44 2.05
C ASP A 523 -4.25 19.98 3.44
N ILE A 524 -4.59 20.96 4.27
CA ILE A 524 -5.20 20.77 5.57
C ILE A 524 -6.50 21.58 5.62
N TRP A 525 -7.65 20.93 5.70
CA TRP A 525 -8.91 21.58 6.04
C TRP A 525 -9.19 21.38 7.53
N ARG A 526 -9.74 22.39 8.20
CA ARG A 526 -10.11 22.29 9.62
C ARG A 526 -11.42 22.97 9.97
N VAL A 527 -12.10 22.43 10.98
CA VAL A 527 -13.25 23.07 11.61
C VAL A 527 -12.80 24.42 12.21
N GLN A 528 -13.67 25.42 12.13
CA GLN A 528 -13.42 26.75 12.70
C GLN A 528 -13.63 26.81 14.21
#